data_AF-A0A431E7C8-F1
#
_entry.id   AF-A0A431E7C8-F1
#
_cell.length_a   1.000
_cell.length_b   1.000
_cell.length_c   1.000
_cell.angle_alpha   90.00
_cell.angle_beta   90.00
_cell.angle_gamma   90.00
#
_symmetry.space_group_name_H-M   'P 1'
#
loop_
_entity.id
_entity.type
_entity.pdbx_description
1 polymer ?
#
loop_
_entity_poly.entity_id
_entity_poly.type
_entity_poly.pdbx_seq_one_letter_code
_entity_poly.pdbx_strand_id
1 'polypeptide(L)'
;MLLAFLIYLAEVSGSIKHVSGWFIVLLIFSICVFAIYTMVSDDEDNRKGMEFGKRVLKCLSIALILSMIVNIVIPKSSTVYLMAGAYMGTEVAKSPDISEKLSKINKIIDYKLNDLLDELKEKSEAKSSKSED
;
A
#
# COMPACT_ATOMS: atom_id res chain seq x y z
N MET A 1 -20.91 -6.18 -0.30
CA MET A 1 -20.68 -5.66 -1.67
C MET A 1 -19.32 -4.95 -1.79
N LEU A 2 -19.08 -3.86 -1.05
CA LEU A 2 -17.80 -3.10 -1.10
C LEU A 2 -16.54 -3.93 -0.79
N LEU A 3 -16.65 -4.90 0.12
CA LEU A 3 -15.53 -5.73 0.53
C LEU A 3 -15.04 -6.68 -0.58
N ALA A 4 -15.97 -7.32 -1.28
CA ALA A 4 -15.65 -8.14 -2.44
C ALA A 4 -15.01 -7.31 -3.55
N PHE A 5 -15.46 -6.07 -3.73
CA PHE A 5 -14.86 -5.13 -4.68
C PHE A 5 -13.43 -4.72 -4.30
N LEU A 6 -13.15 -4.47 -3.01
CA LEU A 6 -11.79 -4.16 -2.53
C LEU A 6 -10.84 -5.34 -2.68
N ILE A 7 -11.32 -6.56 -2.38
CA ILE A 7 -10.53 -7.79 -2.56
C ILE A 7 -10.21 -8.00 -4.05
N TYR A 8 -11.20 -7.83 -4.93
CA TYR A 8 -10.99 -7.87 -6.38
C TYR A 8 -9.98 -6.81 -6.85
N LEU A 9 -10.09 -5.56 -6.36
CA LEU A 9 -9.14 -4.50 -6.66
C LEU A 9 -7.71 -4.84 -6.19
N ALA A 10 -7.57 -5.57 -5.08
CA ALA A 10 -6.27 -5.99 -4.57
C ALA A 10 -5.57 -6.98 -5.51
N GLU A 11 -6.30 -7.96 -6.06
CA GLU A 11 -5.74 -8.89 -7.06
C GLU A 11 -5.44 -8.21 -8.40
N VAL A 12 -6.35 -7.37 -8.87
CA VAL A 12 -6.19 -6.65 -10.14
C VAL A 12 -5.02 -5.67 -10.07
N SER A 13 -4.88 -4.92 -8.97
CA SER A 13 -3.74 -4.01 -8.77
C SER A 13 -2.40 -4.74 -8.69
N GLY A 14 -2.37 -5.93 -8.07
CA GLY A 14 -1.18 -6.80 -8.06
C GLY A 14 -0.78 -7.27 -9.46
N SER A 15 -1.76 -7.77 -10.22
CA SER A 15 -1.55 -8.26 -11.59
C SER A 15 -1.12 -7.15 -12.55
N ILE A 16 -1.71 -5.95 -12.43
CA ILE A 16 -1.34 -4.78 -13.24
C ILE A 16 0.11 -4.37 -13.01
N LYS A 17 0.61 -4.40 -11.77
CA LYS A 17 2.00 -4.05 -11.49
C LYS A 17 2.98 -5.06 -12.06
N HIS A 18 2.68 -6.36 -11.98
CA HIS A 18 3.52 -7.38 -12.60
C HIS A 18 3.55 -7.24 -14.12
N VAL A 19 2.38 -7.10 -14.76
CA VAL A 19 2.28 -6.93 -16.22
C VAL A 19 2.96 -5.63 -16.67
N SER A 20 2.75 -4.53 -15.95
CA SER A 20 3.39 -3.25 -16.24
C SER A 20 4.91 -3.30 -16.07
N GLY A 21 5.41 -4.02 -15.06
CA GLY A 21 6.85 -4.25 -14.87
C GLY A 21 7.48 -4.99 -16.05
N TRP A 22 6.86 -6.11 -16.48
CA TRP A 22 7.30 -6.86 -17.67
C TRP A 22 7.25 -6.02 -18.94
N PHE A 23 6.22 -5.18 -19.09
CA PHE A 23 6.08 -4.29 -20.22
C PHE A 23 7.23 -3.27 -20.31
N ILE A 24 7.63 -2.67 -19.18
CA ILE A 24 8.77 -1.73 -19.14
C ILE A 24 10.07 -2.42 -19.54
N VAL A 25 10.33 -3.63 -19.05
CA VAL A 25 11.53 -4.40 -19.40
C VAL A 25 11.58 -4.70 -20.89
N LEU A 26 10.46 -5.12 -21.48
CA LEU A 26 10.36 -5.37 -22.92
C LEU A 26 10.57 -4.10 -23.75
N LEU A 27 10.05 -2.95 -23.30
CA LEU A 27 10.27 -1.68 -23.98
C LEU A 27 11.75 -1.28 -23.97
N ILE A 28 12.43 -1.41 -22.83
CA ILE A 28 13.86 -1.11 -22.72
C ILE A 28 14.66 -2.05 -23.64
N PHE A 29 14.34 -3.35 -23.62
CA PHE A 29 15.01 -4.33 -24.47
C PHE A 29 14.84 -4.00 -25.96
N SER A 30 13.63 -3.64 -26.39
CA SER A 30 13.33 -3.21 -27.76
C SER A 30 14.17 -1.99 -28.18
N ILE A 31 14.30 -0.99 -27.30
CA ILE A 31 15.14 0.19 -27.55
C ILE A 31 16.62 -0.20 -27.69
N CYS A 32 17.13 -1.08 -26.83
CA CYS A 32 18.51 -1.55 -26.89
C CYS A 32 18.80 -2.29 -28.21
N VAL A 33 17.91 -3.21 -28.63
CA VAL A 33 18.04 -3.94 -29.90
C VAL A 33 18.02 -2.96 -31.08
N PHE A 34 17.12 -1.98 -31.06
CA PHE A 34 17.04 -0.95 -32.11
C PHE A 34 18.31 -0.09 -32.17
N ALA A 35 18.86 0.31 -31.02
CA ALA A 35 20.11 1.09 -30.96
C ALA A 35 21.30 0.30 -31.55
N ILE A 36 21.43 -0.99 -31.21
CA ILE A 36 22.48 -1.86 -31.75
C ILE A 36 22.30 -2.04 -33.27
N TYR A 37 21.07 -2.26 -33.74
CA TYR A 37 20.77 -2.38 -35.17
C TYR A 37 21.21 -1.13 -35.95
N THR A 38 20.95 0.06 -35.41
CA THR A 38 21.37 1.33 -36.02
C THR A 38 22.88 1.58 -35.97
N MET A 39 23.61 1.00 -35.02
CA MET A 39 25.08 1.10 -34.96
C MET A 39 25.78 0.12 -35.90
N VAL A 40 25.17 -1.04 -36.19
CA VAL A 40 25.74 -2.06 -37.08
C VAL A 40 25.44 -1.77 -38.55
N SER A 41 24.31 -1.11 -38.85
CA SER A 41 23.88 -0.80 -40.21
C SER A 41 24.49 0.54 -40.68
N ASP A 42 25.74 0.51 -41.12
CA ASP A 42 26.51 1.68 -41.60
C ASP A 42 26.18 2.04 -43.07
N ASP A 43 24.89 2.08 -43.41
CA ASP A 43 24.42 2.36 -44.78
C ASP A 43 23.77 3.74 -44.87
N GLU A 44 24.25 4.57 -45.81
CA GLU A 44 23.78 5.94 -46.10
C GLU A 44 22.29 6.03 -46.50
N ASP A 45 21.64 4.90 -46.82
CA ASP A 45 20.20 4.82 -47.15
C ASP A 45 19.29 4.82 -45.89
N ASN A 46 19.87 4.75 -44.69
CA ASN A 46 19.14 4.72 -43.40
C ASN A 46 18.53 6.06 -42.97
N ARG A 47 18.62 7.12 -43.77
CA ARG A 47 18.14 8.46 -43.37
C ARG A 47 16.63 8.48 -43.08
N LYS A 48 15.83 7.71 -43.82
CA LYS A 48 14.38 7.52 -43.55
C LYS A 48 14.12 6.60 -42.34
N GLY A 49 14.93 5.56 -42.16
CA GLY A 49 14.86 4.65 -41.00
C GLY A 49 15.20 5.35 -39.69
N MET A 50 16.15 6.29 -39.71
CA MET A 50 16.56 7.07 -38.54
C MET A 50 15.49 8.08 -38.10
N GLU A 51 14.77 8.71 -39.03
CA GLU A 51 13.63 9.58 -38.68
C GLU A 51 12.44 8.80 -38.12
N PHE A 52 12.15 7.63 -38.68
CA PHE A 52 11.14 6.73 -38.15
C PHE A 52 11.54 6.21 -36.76
N GLY A 53 12.81 5.86 -36.59
CA GLY A 53 13.41 5.47 -35.30
C GLY A 53 13.29 6.56 -34.24
N LYS A 54 13.61 7.82 -34.56
CA LYS A 54 13.43 8.95 -33.64
C LYS A 54 11.96 9.15 -33.24
N ARG A 55 11.02 8.98 -34.17
CA ARG A 55 9.58 9.08 -33.88
C ARG A 55 9.10 7.93 -32.99
N VAL A 56 9.55 6.71 -33.25
CA VAL A 56 9.25 5.52 -32.42
C VAL A 56 9.88 5.66 -31.03
N LEU A 57 11.12 6.14 -30.93
CA LEU A 57 11.82 6.35 -29.67
C LEU A 57 11.16 7.46 -28.82
N LYS A 58 10.66 8.52 -29.46
CA LYS A 58 9.87 9.55 -28.78
C LYS A 58 8.54 8.99 -28.26
N CYS A 59 7.86 8.16 -29.06
CA CYS A 59 6.63 7.49 -28.65
C CYS A 59 6.87 6.52 -27.48
N LEU A 60 7.97 5.74 -27.54
CA LEU A 60 8.40 4.82 -26.49
C LEU A 60 8.78 5.54 -25.20
N SER A 61 9.47 6.67 -25.29
CA SER A 61 9.82 7.51 -24.13
C SER A 61 8.55 8.03 -23.42
N ILE A 62 7.57 8.51 -24.20
CA ILE A 62 6.26 8.94 -23.68
C ILE A 62 5.52 7.76 -23.03
N ALA A 63 5.50 6.59 -23.68
CA ALA A 63 4.88 5.38 -23.13
C ALA A 63 5.54 4.91 -21.82
N LEU A 64 6.86 5.04 -21.71
CA LEU A 64 7.62 4.69 -20.51
C LEU A 64 7.27 5.62 -19.35
N ILE A 65 7.22 6.93 -19.60
CA ILE A 65 6.81 7.94 -18.60
C ILE A 65 5.38 7.66 -18.12
N LEU A 66 4.44 7.42 -19.04
CA LEU A 66 3.05 7.07 -18.71
C LEU A 66 2.98 5.79 -17.86
N SER A 67 3.71 4.75 -18.23
CA SER A 67 3.75 3.49 -17.46
C SER A 67 4.33 3.70 -16.05
N MET A 68 5.29 4.61 -15.90
CA MET A 68 5.89 4.94 -14.61
C MET A 68 4.88 5.68 -13.71
N ILE A 69 4.13 6.63 -14.27
CA ILE A 69 3.06 7.35 -13.57
C ILE A 69 1.98 6.36 -13.08
N VAL A 70 1.56 5.43 -13.94
CA VAL A 70 0.56 4.41 -13.58
C VAL A 70 1.02 3.54 -12.40
N ASN A 71 2.31 3.16 -12.35
CA ASN A 71 2.85 2.39 -11.22
C ASN A 71 2.90 3.15 -9.90
N ILE A 72 3.09 4.48 -9.96
CA ILE A 72 3.11 5.36 -8.78
C ILE A 72 1.70 5.56 -8.24
N VAL A 73 0.72 5.78 -9.12
CA VAL A 73 -0.66 6.08 -8.73
C VAL A 73 -1.40 4.84 -8.24
N ILE A 74 -1.16 3.66 -8.85
CA ILE A 74 -1.85 2.44 -8.44
C ILE A 74 -1.25 1.93 -7.12
N PRO A 75 -2.04 1.76 -6.04
CA PRO A 75 -1.54 1.21 -4.78
C PRO A 75 -1.11 -0.25 -4.93
N LYS A 76 -0.24 -0.75 -4.03
CA LYS A 76 0.12 -2.17 -4.01
C LYS A 76 -1.06 -3.00 -3.48
N SER A 77 -1.16 -4.26 -3.92
CA SER A 77 -2.18 -5.22 -3.46
C SER A 77 -2.24 -5.31 -1.93
N SER A 78 -1.09 -5.31 -1.25
CA SER A 78 -1.00 -5.30 0.21
C SER A 78 -1.68 -4.11 0.87
N THR A 79 -1.60 -2.92 0.26
CA THR A 79 -2.26 -1.71 0.76
C THR A 79 -3.77 -1.80 0.63
N VAL A 80 -4.26 -2.36 -0.49
CA VAL A 80 -5.70 -2.56 -0.70
C VAL A 80 -6.26 -3.61 0.27
N TYR A 81 -5.52 -4.69 0.53
CA TYR A 81 -5.89 -5.67 1.56
C TYR A 81 -5.92 -5.07 2.97
N LEU A 82 -4.99 -4.19 3.30
CA LEU A 82 -4.97 -3.48 4.59
C LEU A 82 -6.21 -2.59 4.75
N MET A 83 -6.61 -1.86 3.69
CA MET A 83 -7.85 -1.09 3.68
C MET A 83 -9.08 -1.97 3.85
N ALA A 84 -9.14 -3.11 3.16
CA ALA A 84 -10.24 -4.06 3.31
C ALA A 84 -10.34 -4.62 4.74
N GLY A 85 -9.19 -4.98 5.34
CA GLY A 85 -9.12 -5.45 6.72
C GLY A 85 -9.52 -4.37 7.74
N ALA A 86 -9.05 -3.13 7.57
CA ALA A 86 -9.45 -2.01 8.40
C ALA A 86 -10.97 -1.76 8.30
N TYR A 87 -11.54 -1.82 7.09
CA TYR A 87 -12.98 -1.66 6.88
C TYR A 87 -13.78 -2.76 7.59
N MET A 88 -13.37 -4.03 7.45
CA MET A 88 -13.97 -5.14 8.21
C MET A 88 -13.87 -4.91 9.72
N GLY A 89 -12.69 -4.53 10.22
CA GLY A 89 -12.48 -4.29 11.64
C GLY A 89 -13.42 -3.20 12.19
N THR A 90 -13.59 -2.10 11.45
CA THR A 90 -14.51 -1.03 11.85
C THR A 90 -15.98 -1.45 11.78
N GLU A 91 -16.38 -2.25 10.80
CA GLU A 91 -17.75 -2.71 10.64
C GLU A 91 -18.13 -3.72 11.74
N VAL A 92 -17.20 -4.62 12.06
CA VAL A 92 -17.32 -5.59 13.15
C VAL A 92 -17.35 -4.87 14.51
N ALA A 93 -16.50 -3.85 14.72
CA ALA A 93 -16.52 -3.05 15.94
C ALA A 93 -17.81 -2.23 16.11
N LYS A 94 -18.43 -1.81 15.00
CA LYS A 94 -19.73 -1.10 14.99
C LYS A 94 -20.93 -2.04 15.12
N SER A 95 -20.74 -3.35 14.97
CA SER A 95 -21.83 -4.30 15.15
C SER A 95 -22.32 -4.24 16.59
N PRO A 96 -23.64 -4.09 16.83
CA PRO A 96 -24.20 -3.78 18.14
C PRO A 96 -23.83 -4.84 19.20
N ASP A 97 -23.77 -6.11 18.81
CA ASP A 97 -23.41 -7.23 19.68
C ASP A 97 -21.95 -7.16 20.19
N ILE A 98 -21.03 -6.71 19.34
CA ILE A 98 -19.60 -6.60 19.66
C ILE A 98 -19.30 -5.29 20.37
N SER A 99 -19.93 -4.20 19.93
CA SER A 99 -19.92 -2.90 20.61
C SER A 99 -20.34 -3.03 22.08
N GLU A 100 -21.41 -3.77 22.35
CA GLU A 100 -21.91 -3.95 23.71
C GLU A 100 -20.95 -4.80 24.58
N LYS A 101 -20.34 -5.83 23.99
CA LYS A 101 -19.29 -6.64 24.66
C LYS A 101 -18.02 -5.82 24.91
N LEU A 102 -17.59 -4.99 23.96
CA LEU A 102 -16.46 -4.09 24.14
C LEU A 102 -16.73 -3.06 25.24
N SER A 103 -17.95 -2.52 25.29
CA SER A 103 -18.37 -1.58 26.34
C SER A 103 -18.34 -2.24 27.74
N LYS A 104 -18.81 -3.48 27.86
CA LYS A 104 -18.74 -4.26 29.10
C LYS A 104 -17.29 -4.51 29.52
N ILE A 105 -16.41 -4.83 28.58
CA ILE A 105 -14.97 -5.02 28.85
C ILE A 105 -14.32 -3.71 29.31
N ASN A 106 -14.62 -2.57 28.67
CA ASN A 106 -14.11 -1.26 29.11
C ASN A 106 -14.56 -0.93 30.54
N LYS A 107 -15.82 -1.19 30.89
CA LYS A 107 -16.29 -0.99 32.26
C LYS A 107 -15.56 -1.86 33.28
N ILE A 108 -15.23 -3.11 32.93
CA ILE A 108 -14.45 -4.01 33.80
C ILE A 108 -13.02 -3.47 33.97
N ILE A 109 -12.41 -2.97 32.90
CA ILE A 109 -11.08 -2.36 32.93
C ILE A 109 -11.07 -1.10 33.81
N ASP A 110 -12.05 -0.21 33.63
CA ASP A 110 -12.19 1.00 34.45
C ASP A 110 -12.40 0.66 35.93
N TYR A 111 -13.22 -0.36 36.23
CA TYR A 111 -13.40 -0.83 37.60
C TYR A 111 -12.09 -1.33 38.21
N LYS A 112 -11.33 -2.14 37.47
CA LYS A 112 -10.03 -2.67 37.93
C LYS A 112 -8.99 -1.57 38.10
N LEU A 113 -8.97 -0.58 37.21
CA LEU A 113 -8.06 0.58 37.30
C LEU A 113 -8.37 1.45 38.52
N ASN A 114 -9.65 1.68 38.81
CA ASN A 114 -10.07 2.41 40.01
C ASN A 114 -9.73 1.64 41.29
N ASP A 115 -9.99 0.33 41.32
CA ASP A 115 -9.63 -0.56 42.44
C ASP A 115 -8.12 -0.50 42.75
N LEU A 116 -7.28 -0.55 41.71
CA LEU A 116 -5.83 -0.40 41.84
C LEU A 116 -5.40 1.01 42.28
N LEU A 117 -6.10 2.05 41.82
CA LEU A 117 -5.84 3.44 42.23
C LEU A 117 -6.20 3.65 43.71
N ASP A 118 -7.29 3.06 44.16
CA ASP A 118 -7.72 3.15 45.56
C ASP A 118 -6.79 2.33 46.47
N GLU A 119 -6.36 1.12 46.08
CA GLU A 119 -5.30 0.37 46.77
C GLU A 119 -4.00 1.18 46.88
N LEU A 120 -3.60 1.89 45.80
CA LEU A 120 -2.39 2.72 45.80
C LEU A 120 -2.51 3.92 46.74
N LYS A 121 -3.68 4.57 46.79
CA LYS A 121 -3.94 5.67 47.73
C LYS A 121 -3.90 5.20 49.17
N GLU A 122 -4.60 4.11 49.48
CA GLU A 122 -4.66 3.54 50.83
C GLU A 122 -3.25 3.12 51.31
N LYS A 123 -2.45 2.55 50.40
CA LYS A 123 -1.04 2.20 50.68
C LYS A 123 -0.12 3.41 50.79
N SER A 124 -0.44 4.54 50.15
CA SER A 124 0.33 5.79 50.30
C SER A 124 0.05 6.49 51.64
N GLU A 125 -1.21 6.46 52.09
CA GLU A 125 -1.64 7.02 53.37
C GLU A 125 -1.12 6.18 54.55
N ALA A 126 -1.16 4.85 54.43
CA ALA A 126 -0.57 3.93 55.43
C ALA A 126 0.96 4.01 55.52
N LYS A 127 1.64 4.59 54.52
CA LYS A 127 3.10 4.82 54.53
C LYS A 127 3.47 6.18 55.12
N SER A 128 2.60 7.18 54.99
CA SER A 128 2.77 8.51 55.59
C SER A 128 2.53 8.52 57.10
N SER A 129 1.66 7.65 57.62
CA SER A 129 1.42 7.52 59.07
C SER A 129 2.48 6.70 59.81
N LYS A 130 3.38 6.02 59.09
CA LYS A 130 4.43 5.15 59.68
C LYS A 130 5.82 5.80 59.72
N SER A 131 5.95 7.04 59.26
CA SER A 131 7.20 7.81 59.29
C SER A 131 7.24 8.91 60.37
N GLU A 132 6.20 9.00 61.21
CA GLU A 132 6.11 9.95 62.33
C GLU A 132 6.26 9.30 63.72
N ASP A 133 6.53 8.00 63.82
CA ASP A 133 6.90 7.31 65.08
C ASP A 133 8.39 6.94 65.13
#